data_AF-A0A0Q7MNX4-F1
#
_entry.id   AF-A0A0Q7MNX4-F1
#
_cell.length_a   1.000
_cell.length_b   1.000
_cell.length_c   1.000
_cell.angle_alpha   90.00
_cell.angle_beta   90.00
_cell.angle_gamma   90.00
#
_symmetry.space_group_name_H-M   'P 1'
#
loop_
_entity.id
_entity.type
_entity.pdbx_description
1 polymer ?
#
loop_
_entity_poly.entity_id
_entity_poly.type
_entity_poly.pdbx_seq_one_letter_code
_entity_poly.pdbx_strand_id
1 'polypeptide(L)'
;MTQWLPLLGSLPVAGAVLVGLIANNRTHREGIAAADERGRQALDAAQRNVELSNMVGDQRDHEAWRREAVLAAVASILETSASVRSDLTTCGEWDLVTADEIDGVGAQIHKVIWDRPGSMLTRLRVVAHRRIPNKCEDLLRTLTAAQHITMQRLKLHIDVEATVEELEEMASLWQKAMRHAAEQERALVETTRIELGIEIASKGTGVEPVPVPQPATTETRSEEVAFEEVTGERPTEPERTAEPEQPLEPEQVVEPQQVVEPQQSVEPERANEASQQDDPRDAVDPREAQTVKV
;
A
#
# COMPACT_ATOMS: atom_id res chain seq x y z
N MET A 1 -101.10 20.33 -17.80
CA MET A 1 -100.03 20.43 -16.77
C MET A 1 -99.33 19.08 -16.58
N THR A 2 -98.73 18.49 -17.63
CA THR A 2 -98.07 17.16 -17.54
C THR A 2 -96.74 17.06 -18.29
N GLN A 3 -96.25 18.18 -18.82
CA GLN A 3 -95.04 18.23 -19.65
C GLN A 3 -93.71 18.19 -18.86
N TRP A 4 -93.76 18.24 -17.52
CA TRP A 4 -92.57 18.31 -16.65
C TRP A 4 -92.16 16.97 -15.99
N LEU A 5 -92.98 15.93 -16.08
CA LEU A 5 -92.69 14.61 -15.50
C LEU A 5 -91.41 13.91 -16.04
N PRO A 6 -91.11 13.93 -17.36
CA PRO A 6 -89.87 13.31 -17.84
C PRO A 6 -88.60 14.09 -17.43
N LEU A 7 -88.72 15.39 -17.16
CA LEU A 7 -87.62 16.23 -16.67
C LEU A 7 -87.30 15.95 -15.19
N LEU A 8 -88.30 15.59 -14.38
CA LEU A 8 -88.08 15.19 -12.99
C LEU A 8 -87.48 13.77 -12.88
N GLY A 9 -87.78 12.87 -13.83
CA GLY A 9 -87.22 11.52 -13.89
C GLY A 9 -85.73 11.45 -14.25
N SER A 10 -85.18 12.44 -14.96
CA SER A 10 -83.75 12.48 -15.33
C SER A 10 -82.83 12.97 -14.21
N LEU A 11 -83.38 13.65 -13.20
CA LEU A 11 -82.63 14.22 -12.09
C LEU A 11 -81.87 13.18 -11.23
N PRO A 12 -82.46 12.03 -10.84
CA PRO A 12 -81.71 11.00 -10.11
C PRO A 12 -80.61 10.34 -10.96
N VAL A 13 -80.83 10.16 -12.27
CA VAL A 13 -79.81 9.61 -13.18
C VAL A 13 -78.65 10.60 -13.33
N ALA A 14 -78.95 11.88 -13.54
CA ALA A 14 -77.95 12.94 -13.59
C ALA A 14 -77.16 13.05 -12.26
N GLY A 15 -77.84 12.90 -11.12
CA GLY A 15 -77.21 12.85 -9.80
C GLY A 15 -76.25 11.66 -9.64
N ALA A 16 -76.66 10.46 -10.05
CA ALA A 16 -75.81 9.26 -10.01
C ALA A 16 -74.58 9.39 -10.92
N VAL A 17 -74.74 9.94 -12.13
CA VAL A 17 -73.62 10.19 -13.05
C VAL A 17 -72.64 11.21 -12.46
N LEU A 18 -73.15 12.29 -11.85
CA LEU A 18 -72.31 13.31 -11.20
C LEU A 18 -71.52 12.73 -10.03
N VAL A 19 -72.15 11.91 -9.19
CA VAL A 19 -71.48 11.23 -8.07
C VAL A 19 -70.40 10.27 -8.59
N GLY A 20 -70.68 9.51 -9.66
CA GLY A 20 -69.70 8.63 -10.30
C GLY A 20 -68.50 9.40 -10.86
N LEU A 21 -68.73 10.55 -11.50
CA LEU A 21 -67.66 11.41 -12.01
C LEU A 21 -66.79 11.98 -10.88
N ILE A 22 -67.40 12.44 -9.79
CA ILE A 22 -66.68 12.97 -8.61
C ILE A 22 -65.86 11.86 -7.94
N ALA A 23 -66.44 10.67 -7.78
CA ALA A 23 -65.74 9.52 -7.22
C ALA A 23 -64.53 9.14 -8.10
N ASN A 24 -64.72 9.02 -9.42
CA ASN A 24 -63.63 8.74 -10.37
C ASN A 24 -62.53 9.82 -10.34
N ASN A 25 -62.90 11.10 -10.25
CA ASN A 25 -61.93 12.19 -10.14
C ASN A 25 -61.11 12.10 -8.83
N ARG A 26 -61.76 11.74 -7.70
CA ARG A 26 -61.06 11.53 -6.43
C ARG A 26 -60.09 10.36 -6.50
N THR A 27 -60.53 9.20 -7.03
CA THR A 27 -59.66 8.03 -7.17
C THR A 27 -58.47 8.31 -8.10
N HIS A 28 -58.67 9.07 -9.17
CA HIS A 28 -57.58 9.50 -10.06
C HIS A 28 -56.59 10.43 -9.35
N ARG A 29 -57.07 11.38 -8.53
CA ARG A 29 -56.20 12.26 -7.72
C ARG A 29 -55.43 11.50 -6.66
N GLU A 30 -56.06 10.56 -5.96
CA GLU A 30 -55.41 9.69 -4.98
C GLU A 30 -54.37 8.79 -5.65
N GLY A 31 -54.68 8.27 -6.85
CA GLY A 31 -53.74 7.50 -7.67
C GLY A 31 -52.50 8.29 -8.07
N ILE A 32 -52.68 9.56 -8.49
CA ILE A 32 -51.56 10.47 -8.79
C ILE A 32 -50.74 10.74 -7.53
N ALA A 33 -51.39 11.10 -6.41
CA ALA A 33 -50.69 11.37 -5.16
C ALA A 33 -49.89 10.17 -4.66
N ALA A 34 -50.46 8.96 -4.75
CA ALA A 34 -49.77 7.72 -4.40
C ALA A 34 -48.62 7.37 -5.37
N ALA A 35 -48.71 7.76 -6.63
CA ALA A 35 -47.64 7.59 -7.61
C ALA A 35 -46.49 8.58 -7.36
N ASP A 36 -46.80 9.86 -7.10
CA ASP A 36 -45.83 10.88 -6.74
C ASP A 36 -45.09 10.51 -5.45
N GLU A 37 -45.81 10.00 -4.44
CA GLU A 37 -45.21 9.55 -3.19
C GLU A 37 -44.25 8.37 -3.40
N ARG A 38 -44.65 7.37 -4.21
CA ARG A 38 -43.75 6.28 -4.60
C ARG A 38 -42.54 6.77 -5.40
N GLY A 39 -42.75 7.77 -6.26
CA GLY A 39 -41.68 8.42 -7.02
C GLY A 39 -40.67 9.10 -6.09
N ARG A 40 -41.13 9.86 -5.09
CA ARG A 40 -40.28 10.48 -4.08
C ARG A 40 -39.52 9.45 -3.26
N GLN A 41 -40.20 8.42 -2.77
CA GLN A 41 -39.57 7.35 -2.00
C GLN A 41 -38.51 6.60 -2.82
N ALA A 42 -38.77 6.36 -4.11
CA ALA A 42 -37.80 5.74 -5.01
C ALA A 42 -36.57 6.63 -5.24
N LEU A 43 -36.76 7.95 -5.42
CA LEU A 43 -35.66 8.91 -5.53
C LEU A 43 -34.84 9.00 -4.24
N ASP A 44 -35.50 9.09 -3.08
CA ASP A 44 -34.82 9.14 -1.78
C ASP A 44 -34.06 7.84 -1.47
N ALA A 45 -34.59 6.69 -1.89
CA ALA A 45 -33.88 5.42 -1.79
C ALA A 45 -32.69 5.35 -2.75
N ALA A 46 -32.84 5.83 -3.99
CA ALA A 46 -31.76 5.89 -4.96
C ALA A 46 -30.64 6.83 -4.48
N GLN A 47 -30.97 8.01 -3.94
CA GLN A 47 -30.00 8.95 -3.39
C GLN A 47 -29.22 8.33 -2.23
N ARG A 48 -29.90 7.69 -1.27
CA ARG A 48 -29.22 7.00 -0.16
C ARG A 48 -28.30 5.88 -0.63
N ASN A 49 -28.70 5.11 -1.65
CA ASN A 49 -27.86 4.08 -2.23
C ASN A 49 -26.61 4.66 -2.89
N VAL A 50 -26.73 5.80 -3.57
CA VAL A 50 -25.58 6.51 -4.17
C VAL A 50 -24.65 7.05 -3.08
N GLU A 51 -25.19 7.66 -2.03
CA GLU A 51 -24.41 8.15 -0.89
C GLU A 51 -23.64 7.01 -0.21
N LEU A 52 -24.29 5.87 0.05
CA LEU A 52 -23.63 4.69 0.61
C LEU A 52 -22.54 4.13 -0.33
N SER A 53 -22.82 4.08 -1.63
CA SER A 53 -21.83 3.62 -2.62
C SER A 53 -20.61 4.55 -2.67
N ASN A 54 -20.82 5.86 -2.60
CA ASN A 54 -19.74 6.84 -2.57
C ASN A 54 -18.91 6.71 -1.29
N MET A 55 -19.55 6.58 -0.12
CA MET A 55 -18.84 6.36 1.15
C MET A 55 -17.98 5.10 1.13
N VAL A 56 -18.46 4.02 0.53
CA VAL A 56 -17.69 2.77 0.36
C VAL A 56 -16.54 2.97 -0.63
N GLY A 57 -16.73 3.77 -1.69
CA GLY A 57 -15.68 4.20 -2.61
C GLY A 57 -14.56 4.95 -1.88
N ASP A 58 -14.92 6.00 -1.15
CA ASP A 58 -13.98 6.83 -0.39
C ASP A 58 -13.16 6.01 0.62
N GLN A 59 -13.79 5.03 1.28
CA GLN A 59 -13.09 4.10 2.19
C GLN A 59 -12.05 3.26 1.46
N ARG A 60 -12.39 2.69 0.29
CA ARG A 60 -11.45 1.90 -0.51
C ARG A 60 -10.29 2.75 -1.01
N ASP A 61 -10.56 3.96 -1.46
CA ASP A 61 -9.54 4.88 -1.94
C ASP A 61 -8.60 5.31 -0.80
N HIS A 62 -9.15 5.59 0.38
CA HIS A 62 -8.37 5.88 1.57
C HIS A 62 -7.48 4.69 1.99
N GLU A 63 -8.02 3.47 1.95
CA GLU A 63 -7.24 2.27 2.23
C GLU A 63 -6.16 2.01 1.19
N ALA A 64 -6.45 2.20 -0.10
CA ALA A 64 -5.49 2.06 -1.18
C ALA A 64 -4.34 3.06 -1.00
N TRP A 65 -4.66 4.33 -0.76
CA TRP A 65 -3.68 5.37 -0.46
C TRP A 65 -2.83 5.03 0.77
N ARG A 66 -3.45 4.53 1.85
CA ARG A 66 -2.73 4.10 3.05
C ARG A 66 -1.73 3.00 2.74
N ARG A 67 -2.16 1.96 2.01
CA ARG A 67 -1.30 0.82 1.62
C ARG A 67 -0.12 1.29 0.79
N GLU A 68 -0.36 2.14 -0.21
CA GLU A 68 0.68 2.72 -1.06
C GLU A 68 1.67 3.56 -0.25
N ALA A 69 1.18 4.43 0.63
CA ALA A 69 2.03 5.26 1.48
C ALA A 69 2.91 4.43 2.44
N VAL A 70 2.36 3.35 3.02
CA VAL A 70 3.13 2.42 3.87
C VAL A 70 4.20 1.71 3.05
N LEU A 71 3.85 1.17 1.88
CA LEU A 71 4.80 0.48 1.00
C LEU A 71 5.93 1.39 0.54
N ALA A 72 5.62 2.60 0.09
CA ALA A 72 6.61 3.58 -0.34
C ALA A 72 7.60 3.94 0.78
N ALA A 73 7.09 4.18 1.99
CA ALA A 73 7.92 4.51 3.14
C ALA A 73 8.80 3.33 3.58
N VAL A 74 8.26 2.11 3.67
CA VAL A 74 9.02 0.91 4.03
C VAL A 74 10.07 0.59 2.96
N ALA A 75 9.72 0.69 1.68
CA ALA A 75 10.66 0.47 0.58
C ALA A 75 11.84 1.44 0.64
N SER A 76 11.59 2.73 0.86
CA SER A 76 12.67 3.73 1.00
C SER A 76 13.59 3.46 2.21
N ILE A 77 13.03 2.98 3.32
CA ILE A 77 13.83 2.59 4.50
C ILE A 77 14.68 1.36 4.20
N LEU A 78 14.11 0.35 3.52
CA LEU A 78 14.85 -0.85 3.12
C LEU A 78 15.93 -0.55 2.07
N GLU A 79 15.68 0.37 1.15
CA GLU A 79 16.67 0.86 0.20
C GLU A 79 17.84 1.57 0.91
N THR A 80 17.53 2.44 1.87
CA THR A 80 18.55 3.08 2.71
C THR A 80 19.36 2.03 3.48
N SER A 81 18.68 1.03 4.06
CA SER A 81 19.33 -0.07 4.76
C SER A 81 20.26 -0.88 3.86
N ALA A 82 19.80 -1.21 2.65
CA ALA A 82 20.59 -1.94 1.66
C ALA A 82 21.83 -1.15 1.21
N SER A 83 21.68 0.16 0.94
CA SER A 83 22.79 1.06 0.62
C SER A 83 23.81 1.10 1.76
N VAL A 84 23.37 1.34 3.00
CA VAL A 84 24.25 1.39 4.16
C VAL A 84 24.97 0.05 4.36
N ARG A 85 24.27 -1.08 4.24
CA ARG A 85 24.93 -2.39 4.33
C ARG A 85 25.95 -2.60 3.23
N SER A 86 25.65 -2.18 2.00
CA SER A 86 26.60 -2.23 0.88
C SER A 86 27.85 -1.45 1.22
N ASP A 87 27.70 -0.19 1.65
CA ASP A 87 28.81 0.69 2.03
C ASP A 87 29.66 0.06 3.15
N LEU A 88 29.02 -0.46 4.20
CA LEU A 88 29.70 -1.13 5.32
C LEU A 88 30.39 -2.43 4.91
N THR A 89 29.93 -3.12 3.87
CA THR A 89 30.61 -4.32 3.34
C THR A 89 31.79 -3.98 2.45
N THR A 90 31.72 -2.89 1.69
CA THR A 90 32.82 -2.41 0.83
C THR A 90 33.83 -1.57 1.61
N CYS A 91 33.70 -1.46 2.94
CA CYS A 91 34.55 -0.59 3.75
C CYS A 91 36.05 -0.93 3.70
N GLY A 92 36.41 -2.16 3.32
CA GLY A 92 37.80 -2.58 3.14
C GLY A 92 38.47 -1.98 1.89
N GLU A 93 37.70 -1.40 0.97
CA GLU A 93 38.21 -0.72 -0.22
C GLU A 93 38.43 0.79 0.02
N TRP A 94 38.02 1.30 1.18
CA TRP A 94 38.21 2.71 1.51
C TRP A 94 39.68 2.95 1.86
N ASP A 95 40.34 3.85 1.12
CA ASP A 95 41.71 4.30 1.38
C ASP A 95 41.73 5.32 2.53
N LEU A 96 41.37 4.87 3.74
CA LEU A 96 41.33 5.70 4.95
C LEU A 96 42.61 5.45 5.75
N VAL A 97 43.37 6.51 6.00
CA VAL A 97 44.69 6.43 6.64
C VAL A 97 44.67 6.99 8.05
N THR A 98 43.67 7.79 8.40
CA THR A 98 43.56 8.44 9.70
C THR A 98 42.26 8.12 10.44
N ALA A 99 42.29 8.19 11.77
CA ALA A 99 41.10 8.01 12.60
C ALA A 99 40.05 9.10 12.35
N ASP A 100 40.47 10.33 12.03
CA ASP A 100 39.59 11.46 11.73
C ASP A 100 38.80 11.25 10.42
N GLU A 101 39.45 10.68 9.39
CA GLU A 101 38.78 10.30 8.14
C GLU A 101 37.72 9.21 8.38
N ILE A 102 38.04 8.21 9.21
CA ILE A 102 37.08 7.17 9.61
C ILE A 102 35.88 7.79 10.35
N ASP A 103 36.12 8.72 11.28
CA ASP A 103 35.04 9.39 12.00
C ASP A 103 34.20 10.28 11.07
N GLY A 104 34.80 10.91 10.07
CA GLY A 104 34.10 11.65 9.03
C GLY A 104 33.17 10.77 8.20
N VAL A 105 33.67 9.62 7.72
CA VAL A 105 32.85 8.63 6.99
C VAL A 105 31.76 8.06 7.89
N GLY A 106 32.08 7.77 9.16
CA GLY A 106 31.11 7.37 10.16
C GLY A 106 29.98 8.40 10.31
N ALA A 107 30.31 9.67 10.53
CA ALA A 107 29.29 10.72 10.64
C ALA A 107 28.42 10.82 9.38
N GLN A 108 29.00 10.67 8.20
CA GLN A 108 28.26 10.68 6.94
C GLN A 108 27.28 9.51 6.82
N ILE A 109 27.71 8.28 7.14
CA ILE A 109 26.83 7.11 7.14
C ILE A 109 25.73 7.25 8.19
N HIS A 110 26.07 7.75 9.38
CA HIS A 110 25.09 8.01 10.43
C HIS A 110 23.99 8.97 9.98
N LYS A 111 24.38 10.03 9.25
CA LYS A 111 23.44 10.97 8.65
C LYS A 111 22.51 10.26 7.65
N VAL A 112 23.04 9.39 6.79
CA VAL A 112 22.22 8.60 5.85
C VAL A 112 21.22 7.71 6.58
N ILE A 113 21.61 7.08 7.70
CA ILE A 113 20.74 6.20 8.49
C ILE A 113 19.54 6.96 9.09
N TRP A 114 19.68 8.22 9.48
CA TRP A 114 18.64 8.94 10.25
C TRP A 114 17.93 10.07 9.49
N ASP A 115 18.61 10.76 8.57
CA ASP A 115 18.07 11.95 7.90
C ASP A 115 16.93 11.58 6.93
N ARG A 116 17.21 10.68 5.97
CA ARG A 116 16.19 10.22 5.00
C ARG A 116 15.08 9.41 5.70
N PRO A 117 15.39 8.39 6.52
CA PRO A 117 14.37 7.55 7.14
C PRO A 117 13.53 8.26 8.20
N GLY A 118 14.04 9.31 8.85
CA GLY A 118 13.32 10.03 9.91
C GLY A 118 12.00 10.66 9.43
N SER A 119 12.00 11.21 8.22
CA SER A 119 10.79 11.75 7.59
C SER A 119 9.75 10.65 7.29
N MET A 120 10.22 9.50 6.79
CA MET A 120 9.38 8.34 6.46
C MET A 120 8.80 7.67 7.71
N LEU A 121 9.58 7.57 8.80
CA LEU A 121 9.11 7.10 10.10
C LEU A 121 7.98 7.94 10.65
N THR A 122 8.10 9.27 10.55
CA THR A 122 7.05 10.19 10.99
C THR A 122 5.76 9.97 10.20
N ARG A 123 5.87 9.75 8.88
CA ARG A 123 4.73 9.39 8.04
C ARG A 123 4.13 8.04 8.46
N LEU A 124 4.95 7.00 8.63
CA LEU A 124 4.51 5.66 9.04
C LEU A 124 3.78 5.66 10.38
N ARG A 125 4.19 6.49 11.35
CA ARG A 125 3.47 6.62 12.63
C ARG A 125 2.04 7.11 12.49
N VAL A 126 1.72 7.82 11.41
CA VAL A 126 0.38 8.33 11.12
C VAL A 126 -0.43 7.30 10.32
N VAL A 127 0.19 6.66 9.33
CA VAL A 127 -0.55 5.82 8.35
C VAL A 127 -0.52 4.32 8.63
N ALA A 128 0.44 3.83 9.43
CA ALA A 128 0.64 2.41 9.68
C ALA A 128 0.26 2.02 11.12
N HIS A 129 0.06 0.73 11.35
CA HIS A 129 -0.02 0.19 12.71
C HIS A 129 1.33 0.37 13.41
N ARG A 130 1.32 0.58 14.74
CA ARG A 130 2.53 0.85 15.56
C ARG A 130 3.65 -0.19 15.44
N ARG A 131 3.39 -1.36 14.87
CA ARG A 131 4.39 -2.44 14.72
C ARG A 131 5.43 -2.11 13.64
N ILE A 132 4.99 -1.62 12.48
CA ILE A 132 5.91 -1.25 11.38
C ILE A 132 6.91 -0.16 11.79
N PRO A 133 6.52 1.02 12.29
CA PRO A 133 7.48 2.06 12.64
C PRO A 133 8.43 1.62 13.76
N ASN A 134 7.98 0.80 14.72
CA ASN A 134 8.87 0.23 15.74
C ASN A 134 9.92 -0.70 15.11
N LYS A 135 9.53 -1.54 14.15
CA LYS A 135 10.47 -2.41 13.43
C LYS A 135 11.45 -1.64 12.56
N CYS A 136 11.00 -0.55 11.93
CA CYS A 136 11.89 0.36 11.23
C CYS A 136 12.91 1.00 12.18
N GLU A 137 12.50 1.47 13.36
CA GLU A 137 13.43 2.01 14.36
C GLU A 137 14.45 0.97 14.85
N ASP A 138 14.02 -0.27 15.10
CA ASP A 138 14.90 -1.36 15.52
C ASP A 138 15.94 -1.68 14.43
N LEU A 139 15.54 -1.62 13.15
CA LEU A 139 16.45 -1.74 12.01
C LEU A 139 17.47 -0.59 12.00
N LEU A 140 17.03 0.68 12.13
CA LEU A 140 17.95 1.84 12.13
C LEU A 140 18.93 1.81 13.32
N ARG A 141 18.48 1.38 14.50
CA ARG A 141 19.35 1.17 15.67
C ARG A 141 20.38 0.07 15.40
N THR A 142 19.96 -1.02 14.77
CA THR A 142 20.85 -2.12 14.40
C THR A 142 21.89 -1.70 13.36
N LEU A 143 21.49 -0.92 12.35
CA LEU A 143 22.41 -0.34 11.37
C LEU A 143 23.40 0.62 12.02
N THR A 144 22.96 1.45 12.97
CA THR A 144 23.85 2.34 13.73
C THR A 144 24.88 1.54 14.54
N ALA A 145 24.48 0.42 15.16
CA ALA A 145 25.41 -0.46 15.86
C ALA A 145 26.41 -1.13 14.89
N ALA A 146 25.93 -1.63 13.74
CA ALA A 146 26.80 -2.21 12.71
C ALA A 146 27.80 -1.20 12.16
N GLN A 147 27.35 0.04 11.94
CA GLN A 147 28.19 1.16 11.55
C GLN A 147 29.29 1.41 12.60
N HIS A 148 28.93 1.53 13.88
CA HIS A 148 29.90 1.76 14.94
C HIS A 148 30.96 0.65 15.03
N ILE A 149 30.53 -0.61 14.98
CA ILE A 149 31.43 -1.78 14.95
C ILE A 149 32.35 -1.74 13.72
N THR A 150 31.83 -1.32 12.57
CA THR A 150 32.64 -1.16 11.35
C THR A 150 33.69 -0.08 11.51
N MET A 151 33.34 1.09 12.09
CA MET A 151 34.31 2.16 12.34
C MET A 151 35.39 1.71 13.33
N GLN A 152 35.00 1.00 14.40
CA GLN A 152 35.95 0.43 15.36
C GLN A 152 36.89 -0.58 14.71
N ARG A 153 36.35 -1.46 13.85
CA ARG A 153 37.15 -2.42 13.09
C ARG A 153 38.18 -1.72 12.21
N LEU A 154 37.81 -0.67 11.49
CA LEU A 154 38.75 0.09 10.65
C LEU A 154 39.83 0.77 11.49
N LYS A 155 39.47 1.37 12.63
CA LYS A 155 40.44 1.98 13.55
C LYS A 155 41.45 0.97 14.07
N LEU A 156 41.02 -0.24 14.43
CA LEU A 156 41.92 -1.32 14.84
C LEU A 156 42.86 -1.79 13.72
N HIS A 157 42.49 -1.67 12.45
CA HIS A 157 43.39 -2.02 11.33
C HIS A 157 44.52 -1.01 11.14
N ILE A 158 44.31 0.25 11.54
CA ILE A 158 45.33 1.31 11.47
C ILE A 158 46.16 1.35 12.75
N ASP A 159 45.65 0.81 13.85
CA ASP A 159 46.37 0.72 15.11
C ASP A 159 47.53 -0.28 15.03
N VAL A 160 48.75 0.21 15.25
CA VAL A 160 49.99 -0.58 15.19
C VAL A 160 50.10 -1.53 16.38
N GLU A 161 49.39 -1.26 17.48
CA GLU A 161 49.41 -2.07 18.71
C GLU A 161 48.36 -3.18 18.73
N ALA A 162 47.47 -3.25 17.73
CA ALA A 162 46.38 -4.23 17.69
C ALA A 162 46.88 -5.67 17.54
N THR A 163 46.37 -6.56 18.39
CA THR A 163 46.67 -7.99 18.32
C THR A 163 45.81 -8.70 17.28
N VAL A 164 46.29 -9.84 16.77
CA VAL A 164 45.52 -10.68 15.83
C VAL A 164 44.22 -11.19 16.47
N GLU A 165 44.25 -11.51 17.77
CA GLU A 165 43.08 -11.95 18.52
C GLU A 165 42.00 -10.85 18.56
N GLU A 166 42.36 -9.60 18.84
CA GLU A 166 41.42 -8.46 18.81
C GLU A 166 40.82 -8.21 17.42
N LEU A 167 41.61 -8.38 16.36
CA LEU A 167 41.13 -8.26 14.98
C LEU A 167 40.13 -9.36 14.62
N GLU A 168 40.36 -10.60 15.04
CA GLU A 168 39.45 -11.74 14.83
C GLU A 168 38.15 -11.58 15.63
N GLU A 169 38.23 -11.18 16.90
CA GLU A 169 37.06 -10.88 17.73
C GLU A 169 36.20 -9.79 17.08
N MET A 170 36.82 -8.70 16.64
CA MET A 170 36.12 -7.60 15.99
C MET A 170 35.49 -8.01 14.66
N ALA A 171 36.17 -8.86 13.87
CA ALA A 171 35.59 -9.41 12.65
C ALA A 171 34.35 -10.28 12.93
N SER A 172 34.37 -11.09 14.00
CA SER A 172 33.23 -11.91 14.41
C SER A 172 32.03 -11.05 14.86
N LEU A 173 32.28 -9.98 15.61
CA LEU A 173 31.27 -9.01 16.04
C LEU A 173 30.65 -8.29 14.85
N TRP A 174 31.47 -7.88 13.89
CA TRP A 174 31.02 -7.25 12.66
C TRP A 174 30.12 -8.19 11.85
N GLN A 175 30.53 -9.44 11.62
CA GLN A 175 29.70 -10.43 10.92
C GLN A 175 28.36 -10.67 11.62
N LYS A 176 28.36 -10.72 12.96
CA LYS A 176 27.14 -10.86 13.75
C LYS A 176 26.23 -9.65 13.60
N ALA A 177 26.77 -8.43 13.62
CA ALA A 177 26.02 -7.20 13.43
C ALA A 177 25.39 -7.11 12.04
N MET A 178 26.15 -7.42 10.98
CA MET A 178 25.66 -7.44 9.60
C MET A 178 24.55 -8.48 9.39
N ARG A 179 24.70 -9.66 9.98
CA ARG A 179 23.66 -10.71 9.94
C ARG A 179 22.39 -10.25 10.66
N HIS A 180 22.53 -9.66 11.84
CA HIS A 180 21.40 -9.14 12.61
C HIS A 180 20.68 -8.01 11.86
N ALA A 181 21.39 -7.12 11.17
CA ALA A 181 20.78 -6.09 10.32
C ALA A 181 19.92 -6.72 9.20
N ALA A 182 20.44 -7.75 8.53
CA ALA A 182 19.68 -8.47 7.49
C ALA A 182 18.48 -9.26 8.06
N GLU A 183 18.56 -9.74 9.30
CA GLU A 183 17.42 -10.34 10.01
C GLU A 183 16.33 -9.31 10.33
N GLN A 184 16.71 -8.10 10.74
CA GLN A 184 15.76 -7.00 10.98
C GLN A 184 15.06 -6.55 9.69
N GLU A 185 15.77 -6.49 8.55
CA GLU A 185 15.14 -6.22 7.25
C GLU A 185 14.08 -7.26 6.91
N ARG A 186 14.39 -8.56 7.07
CA ARG A 186 13.42 -9.64 6.82
C ARG A 186 12.23 -9.55 7.77
N ALA A 187 12.46 -9.27 9.05
CA ALA A 187 11.40 -9.11 10.04
C ALA A 187 10.50 -7.90 9.73
N LEU A 188 11.06 -6.80 9.24
CA LEU A 188 10.30 -5.64 8.77
C LEU A 188 9.44 -6.00 7.57
N VAL A 189 10.02 -6.62 6.53
CA VAL A 189 9.28 -7.08 5.35
C VAL A 189 8.12 -8.00 5.74
N GLU A 190 8.36 -8.95 6.63
CA GLU A 190 7.32 -9.88 7.10
C GLU A 190 6.21 -9.16 7.89
N THR A 191 6.58 -8.21 8.75
CA THR A 191 5.60 -7.42 9.49
C THR A 191 4.74 -6.57 8.54
N THR A 192 5.36 -5.93 7.55
CA THR A 192 4.65 -5.14 6.52
C THR A 192 3.75 -6.01 5.67
N ARG A 193 4.22 -7.20 5.30
CA ARG A 193 3.43 -8.18 4.55
C ARG A 193 2.16 -8.59 5.31
N ILE A 194 2.30 -8.97 6.58
CA ILE A 194 1.18 -9.38 7.43
C ILE A 194 0.18 -8.23 7.59
N GLU A 195 0.66 -7.01 7.83
CA GLU A 195 -0.22 -5.84 7.99
C GLU A 195 -1.01 -5.50 6.72
N LEU A 196 -0.39 -5.64 5.55
CA LEU A 196 -1.01 -5.33 4.27
C LEU A 196 -1.81 -6.53 3.70
N GLY A 197 -1.77 -7.69 4.34
CA GLY A 197 -2.42 -8.91 3.87
C GLY A 197 -1.87 -9.42 2.54
N ILE A 198 -0.57 -9.26 2.29
CA ILE A 198 0.09 -9.70 1.06
C ILE A 198 0.47 -11.19 1.22
N GLU A 199 -0.39 -12.10 0.80
CA GLU A 199 -0.06 -13.53 0.83
C GLU A 199 1.10 -13.85 -0.13
N ILE A 200 2.10 -14.61 0.34
CA ILE A 200 3.09 -15.20 -0.56
C ILE A 200 2.38 -16.37 -1.22
N ALA A 201 2.37 -16.42 -2.55
CA ALA A 201 2.16 -17.66 -3.29
C ALA A 201 3.33 -18.62 -2.99
N SER A 202 3.35 -19.20 -1.78
CA SER A 202 4.31 -20.20 -1.36
C SER A 202 3.55 -21.50 -1.16
N LYS A 203 3.74 -22.39 -2.14
CA LYS A 203 3.43 -23.83 -2.12
C LYS A 203 1.99 -24.20 -2.46
N GLY A 204 1.83 -24.73 -3.68
CA GLY A 204 0.57 -25.22 -4.21
C GLY A 204 -0.04 -26.33 -3.37
N THR A 205 -1.30 -26.14 -3.01
CA THR A 205 -2.33 -27.17 -2.83
C THR A 205 -3.64 -26.44 -2.58
N GLY A 206 -4.63 -26.72 -3.42
CA GLY A 206 -5.97 -26.16 -3.26
C GLY A 206 -6.52 -25.70 -4.60
N VAL A 207 -6.76 -26.65 -5.50
CA VAL A 207 -7.79 -26.48 -6.53
C VAL A 207 -9.07 -26.15 -5.79
N GLU A 208 -9.45 -24.87 -5.78
CA GLU A 208 -10.79 -24.46 -5.41
C GLU A 208 -11.73 -25.06 -6.48
N PRO A 209 -12.68 -25.93 -6.13
CA PRO A 209 -13.59 -26.46 -7.12
C PRO A 209 -14.51 -25.31 -7.54
N VAL A 210 -14.33 -24.89 -8.80
CA VAL A 210 -15.26 -24.04 -9.54
C VAL A 210 -16.68 -24.55 -9.29
N PRO A 211 -17.62 -23.72 -8.80
CA PRO A 211 -19.00 -24.13 -8.68
C PRO A 211 -19.58 -24.21 -10.09
N VAL A 212 -19.79 -25.43 -10.57
CA VAL A 212 -20.50 -25.69 -11.83
C VAL A 212 -21.93 -25.13 -11.70
N PRO A 213 -22.42 -24.34 -12.67
CA PRO A 213 -23.77 -23.81 -12.63
C PRO A 213 -24.79 -24.95 -12.76
N GLN A 214 -25.70 -25.06 -11.79
CA GLN A 214 -26.80 -26.02 -11.86
C GLN A 214 -27.75 -25.62 -12.99
N PRO A 215 -28.06 -26.50 -13.95
CA PRO A 215 -29.13 -26.27 -14.90
C PRO A 215 -30.47 -26.44 -14.19
N ALA A 216 -31.38 -25.50 -14.43
CA ALA A 216 -32.76 -25.59 -14.03
C ALA A 216 -33.42 -26.81 -14.67
N THR A 217 -34.06 -27.66 -13.85
CA THR A 217 -34.96 -28.69 -14.35
C THR A 217 -36.30 -28.57 -13.63
N THR A 218 -37.25 -28.00 -14.37
CA THR A 218 -38.69 -28.15 -14.21
C THR A 218 -39.10 -29.63 -14.17
N GLU A 219 -40.02 -29.91 -13.25
CA GLU A 219 -41.10 -30.91 -13.27
C GLU A 219 -40.95 -32.19 -14.12
N THR A 220 -41.23 -33.34 -13.50
CA THR A 220 -42.39 -34.21 -13.83
C THR A 220 -42.07 -35.68 -13.50
N ARG A 221 -42.75 -36.19 -12.46
CA ARG A 221 -43.52 -37.44 -12.42
C ARG A 221 -42.84 -38.81 -12.67
N SER A 222 -43.25 -39.73 -11.80
CA SER A 222 -43.35 -41.19 -11.94
C SER A 222 -42.37 -41.98 -11.07
N GLU A 223 -42.96 -42.54 -10.02
CA GLU A 223 -42.53 -43.72 -9.29
C GLU A 223 -42.41 -44.95 -10.20
N GLU A 224 -41.64 -45.90 -9.66
CA GLU A 224 -41.84 -47.35 -9.74
C GLU A 224 -41.06 -48.18 -10.78
N VAL A 225 -39.97 -48.78 -10.26
CA VAL A 225 -39.57 -50.21 -10.32
C VAL A 225 -39.46 -50.89 -11.69
N ALA A 226 -38.25 -51.38 -12.01
CA ALA A 226 -38.02 -52.77 -12.46
C ALA A 226 -36.54 -53.09 -12.76
N PHE A 227 -36.12 -54.27 -12.26
CA PHE A 227 -35.11 -55.21 -12.79
C PHE A 227 -33.61 -54.87 -12.67
N GLU A 228 -32.80 -55.67 -11.93
CA GLU A 228 -32.11 -56.92 -12.37
C GLU A 228 -31.26 -56.66 -13.64
N GLU A 229 -29.97 -56.96 -13.76
CA GLU A 229 -29.22 -58.14 -13.34
C GLU A 229 -27.71 -57.89 -13.59
N VAL A 230 -26.85 -58.39 -12.70
CA VAL A 230 -25.60 -59.15 -12.92
C VAL A 230 -24.73 -58.88 -14.18
N THR A 231 -23.45 -58.62 -13.91
CA THR A 231 -22.16 -59.03 -14.56
C THR A 231 -21.20 -57.84 -14.51
N GLY A 232 -20.08 -57.85 -13.79
CA GLY A 232 -19.00 -58.82 -13.86
C GLY A 232 -18.01 -58.37 -14.94
N GLU A 233 -17.04 -57.52 -14.61
CA GLU A 233 -15.64 -57.54 -15.10
C GLU A 233 -14.86 -56.27 -14.69
N ARG A 234 -13.78 -56.51 -13.91
CA ARG A 234 -12.53 -55.74 -13.87
C ARG A 234 -11.47 -56.78 -14.32
N PRO A 235 -10.27 -56.47 -14.86
CA PRO A 235 -9.62 -55.16 -15.04
C PRO A 235 -8.93 -54.98 -16.41
N THR A 236 -8.52 -53.76 -16.76
CA THR A 236 -7.38 -53.57 -17.67
C THR A 236 -6.65 -52.27 -17.34
N GLU A 237 -5.38 -52.44 -16.96
CA GLU A 237 -4.36 -51.42 -16.68
C GLU A 237 -3.69 -50.98 -18.01
N PRO A 238 -2.77 -50.00 -18.01
CA PRO A 238 -2.85 -48.79 -18.82
C PRO A 238 -2.00 -48.87 -20.09
N GLU A 239 -2.47 -48.30 -21.20
CA GLU A 239 -1.61 -48.07 -22.36
C GLU A 239 -0.66 -46.90 -22.11
N ARG A 240 0.64 -47.25 -22.08
CA ARG A 240 1.78 -46.36 -22.30
C ARG A 240 1.73 -45.78 -23.71
N THR A 241 1.85 -44.47 -23.83
CA THR A 241 2.47 -43.86 -25.03
C THR A 241 3.27 -42.61 -24.68
N ALA A 242 4.60 -42.75 -24.80
CA ALA A 242 5.63 -41.78 -25.22
C ALA A 242 5.72 -40.36 -24.59
N GLU A 243 6.80 -40.16 -23.80
CA GLU A 243 7.63 -38.94 -23.79
C GLU A 243 8.66 -39.00 -24.96
N PRO A 244 9.46 -37.95 -25.25
CA PRO A 244 9.15 -36.52 -25.36
C PRO A 244 9.70 -35.93 -26.68
N GLU A 245 9.08 -34.90 -27.26
CA GLU A 245 9.73 -34.08 -28.30
C GLU A 245 10.22 -32.75 -27.71
N GLN A 246 11.54 -32.62 -27.57
CA GLN A 246 12.20 -31.30 -27.52
C GLN A 246 12.24 -30.71 -28.92
N PRO A 247 12.14 -29.38 -29.04
CA PRO A 247 13.15 -28.71 -29.87
C PRO A 247 13.68 -27.38 -29.28
N LEU A 248 15.02 -27.30 -29.25
CA LEU A 248 15.87 -26.20 -29.75
C LEU A 248 15.81 -24.81 -29.06
N GLU A 249 16.79 -24.54 -28.20
CA GLU A 249 17.58 -23.27 -28.22
C GLU A 249 18.75 -23.46 -29.22
N PRO A 250 19.48 -22.44 -29.73
CA PRO A 250 19.51 -21.01 -29.34
C PRO A 250 19.53 -20.01 -30.53
N GLU A 251 19.21 -18.73 -30.32
CA GLU A 251 19.84 -17.66 -31.11
C GLU A 251 20.25 -16.49 -30.22
N GLN A 252 21.57 -16.26 -30.20
CA GLN A 252 22.21 -15.07 -29.65
C GLN A 252 21.71 -13.84 -30.39
N VAL A 253 21.11 -12.89 -29.68
CA VAL A 253 20.95 -11.54 -30.18
C VAL A 253 22.12 -10.70 -29.66
N VAL A 254 22.98 -10.38 -30.62
CA VAL A 254 24.13 -9.48 -30.64
C VAL A 254 23.90 -8.16 -29.90
N GLU A 255 24.89 -7.73 -29.11
CA GLU A 255 25.03 -6.39 -28.53
C GLU A 255 25.11 -5.30 -29.62
N PRO A 256 24.40 -4.17 -29.49
CA PRO A 256 24.80 -2.93 -30.12
C PRO A 256 25.58 -2.06 -29.12
N GLN A 257 26.89 -2.08 -29.34
CA GLN A 257 27.91 -1.04 -29.19
C GLN A 257 27.50 0.33 -28.62
N GLN A 258 28.35 0.77 -27.69
CA GLN A 258 28.71 2.14 -27.31
C GLN A 258 28.13 3.26 -28.17
N VAL A 259 27.30 4.10 -27.56
CA VAL A 259 27.09 5.47 -28.00
C VAL A 259 28.05 6.38 -27.22
N VAL A 260 28.92 7.00 -28.00
CA VAL A 260 29.97 7.96 -27.68
C VAL A 260 29.43 9.19 -26.93
N GLU A 261 30.18 9.63 -25.92
CA GLU A 261 30.01 10.91 -25.20
C GLU A 261 30.07 12.12 -26.15
N PRO A 262 29.30 13.18 -25.89
CA PRO A 262 29.74 14.54 -26.21
C PRO A 262 30.19 15.27 -24.94
N GLN A 263 31.50 15.43 -24.89
CA GLN A 263 32.30 16.43 -24.20
C GLN A 263 31.61 17.77 -23.90
N GLN A 264 31.88 18.26 -22.68
CA GLN A 264 32.19 19.65 -22.29
C GLN A 264 31.24 20.79 -22.72
N SER A 265 30.60 21.39 -21.71
CA SER A 265 30.34 22.84 -21.70
C SER A 265 30.75 23.43 -20.34
N VAL A 266 32.00 23.89 -20.35
CA VAL A 266 32.60 25.07 -19.70
C VAL A 266 31.72 25.84 -18.70
N GLU A 267 32.25 25.91 -17.49
CA GLU A 267 31.95 26.84 -16.37
C GLU A 267 32.10 28.32 -16.77
N PRO A 268 31.38 29.25 -16.13
CA PRO A 268 31.98 30.55 -15.88
C PRO A 268 32.12 30.80 -14.37
N GLU A 269 33.38 30.90 -13.98
CA GLU A 269 33.88 31.52 -12.77
C GLU A 269 33.26 32.91 -12.50
N ARG A 270 33.07 33.16 -11.20
CA ARG A 270 33.32 34.42 -10.47
C ARG A 270 32.59 35.70 -10.91
N ALA A 271 31.71 36.15 -10.02
CA ALA A 271 31.66 37.55 -9.60
C ALA A 271 31.73 37.61 -8.07
N ASN A 272 32.96 37.75 -7.57
CA ASN A 272 33.26 38.21 -6.22
C ASN A 272 33.67 39.68 -6.39
N GLU A 273 33.06 40.59 -5.63
CA GLU A 273 33.54 41.94 -5.22
C GLU A 273 32.38 42.96 -5.12
N ALA A 274 32.07 43.34 -3.88
CA ALA A 274 31.98 44.73 -3.39
C ALA A 274 31.31 44.71 -2.00
N SER A 275 32.12 44.68 -0.93
CA SER A 275 32.35 45.83 -0.03
C SER A 275 31.19 46.08 0.93
N GLN A 276 31.29 45.58 2.16
CA GLN A 276 31.72 46.37 3.33
C GLN A 276 30.99 47.72 3.43
N GLN A 277 30.04 47.79 4.35
CA GLN A 277 29.66 49.06 4.94
C GLN A 277 29.53 48.86 6.46
N ASP A 278 30.48 49.47 7.15
CA ASP A 278 30.60 49.56 8.60
C ASP A 278 29.38 50.22 9.26
N ASP A 279 29.11 49.72 10.46
CA ASP A 279 28.32 50.27 11.57
C ASP A 279 28.69 51.75 11.83
N PRO A 280 27.77 52.60 12.33
CA PRO A 280 27.81 52.80 13.78
C PRO A 280 26.44 53.11 14.45
N ARG A 281 26.29 52.48 15.63
CA ARG A 281 25.88 53.06 16.93
C ARG A 281 24.42 53.00 17.37
N ASP A 282 24.31 52.46 18.58
CA ASP A 282 23.53 52.95 19.73
C ASP A 282 22.00 52.97 19.62
N ALA A 283 21.37 51.91 20.13
CA ALA A 283 20.11 52.04 20.87
C ALA A 283 19.96 50.92 21.91
N VAL A 284 20.27 51.32 23.14
CA VAL A 284 20.05 50.63 24.41
C VAL A 284 18.60 50.17 24.57
N ASP A 285 18.45 48.94 25.06
CA ASP A 285 17.23 48.30 25.54
C ASP A 285 16.78 48.87 26.90
N PRO A 286 15.51 49.28 27.09
CA PRO A 286 14.97 49.47 28.42
C PRO A 286 13.57 48.86 28.55
N ARG A 287 13.45 47.55 28.77
CA ARG A 287 12.24 46.97 29.42
C ARG A 287 12.53 45.84 30.41
N GLU A 288 13.43 46.09 31.36
CA GLU A 288 13.33 45.55 32.72
C GLU A 288 12.80 46.65 33.66
N ALA A 289 11.48 46.77 33.82
CA ALA A 289 10.83 47.44 34.96
C ALA A 289 9.31 47.35 34.85
N GLN A 290 8.72 46.29 35.40
CA GLN A 290 7.33 46.22 35.91
C GLN A 290 7.14 44.81 36.50
N THR A 291 6.69 44.54 37.71
CA THR A 291 6.17 45.36 38.81
C THR A 291 6.05 44.43 40.01
N VAL A 292 6.54 44.88 41.16
CA VAL A 292 6.29 44.32 42.50
C VAL A 292 5.27 45.22 43.21
N LYS A 293 4.41 44.61 44.04
CA LYS A 293 3.27 45.11 44.86
C LYS A 293 1.93 45.13 44.10
N VAL A 294 0.86 44.51 44.61
CA VAL A 294 0.37 44.44 46.01
C VAL A 294 0.06 43.01 46.44
#